data_AF-A0A2V9DG53-F1
#
_entry.id   AF-A0A2V9DG53-F1
#
_cell.length_a   1.000
_cell.length_b   1.000
_cell.length_c   1.000
_cell.angle_alpha   90.00
_cell.angle_beta   90.00
_cell.angle_gamma   90.00
#
_symmetry.space_group_name_H-M   'P 1'
#
loop_
_entity.id
_entity.type
_entity.pdbx_description
1 polymer ?
#
loop_
_entity_poly.entity_id
_entity_poly.type
_entity_poly.pdbx_seq_one_letter_code
_entity_poly.pdbx_strand_id
1 'polypeptide(L)' 'MSTPSFAFPQPLSEKYRPKTIAEFIGLERPKRIMANFARDPRSAAFLFIGPSGTGKTTMALALCDAIGGGLI' A
#
# COMPACT_ATOMS: atom_id res chain seq x y z
N MET A 1 31.46 18.22 4.11
CA MET A 1 31.94 17.12 3.25
C MET A 1 30.73 16.32 2.82
N SER A 2 30.28 16.52 1.58
CA SER A 2 29.13 15.84 0.99
C SER A 2 29.56 14.43 0.62
N THR A 3 29.08 13.43 1.35
CA THR A 3 29.31 12.02 1.02
C THR A 3 28.78 11.77 -0.40
N PRO A 4 29.60 11.27 -1.33
CA PRO A 4 29.08 10.88 -2.64
C PRO A 4 28.12 9.70 -2.43
N SER A 5 26.83 9.98 -2.55
CA SER A 5 25.80 8.94 -2.63
C SER A 5 25.97 8.25 -3.97
N PHE A 6 26.46 7.00 -3.95
CA PHE A 6 26.24 6.11 -5.09
C PHE A 6 24.72 5.89 -5.16
N ALA A 7 24.06 6.57 -6.09
CA ALA A 7 22.65 6.34 -6.40
C ALA A 7 22.53 4.95 -7.00
N PHE A 8 22.47 3.93 -6.13
CA PHE A 8 22.08 2.60 -6.54
C PHE A 8 20.70 2.72 -7.20
N PRO A 9 20.49 2.06 -8.36
CA PRO A 9 19.18 2.08 -8.98
C PRO A 9 18.14 1.60 -7.97
N GLN A 10 17.06 2.37 -7.82
CA GLN A 10 15.96 2.07 -6.91
C GLN A 10 15.54 0.59 -7.07
N PRO A 11 15.37 -0.18 -5.97
CA PRO A 11 14.90 -1.56 -6.06
C PRO A 11 13.59 -1.64 -6.85
N LEU A 12 13.47 -2.63 -7.75
CA LEU A 12 12.25 -2.78 -8.57
C LEU A 12 11.00 -2.99 -7.71
N SER A 13 11.15 -3.64 -6.55
CA SER A 13 10.07 -3.82 -5.58
C SER A 13 9.53 -2.50 -5.04
N GLU A 14 10.37 -1.47 -4.91
CA GLU A 14 9.96 -0.12 -4.51
C GLU A 14 9.46 0.68 -5.72
N LYS A 15 10.16 0.57 -6.85
CA LYS A 15 9.82 1.28 -8.09
C LYS A 15 8.40 0.96 -8.57
N TYR A 16 8.00 -0.32 -8.47
CA TYR A 16 6.69 -0.81 -8.90
C TYR A 16 5.76 -1.14 -7.74
N ARG A 17 6.06 -0.70 -6.51
CA ARG A 17 5.15 -0.87 -5.38
C ARG A 17 3.83 -0.12 -5.69
N PRO A 18 2.67 -0.80 -5.66
CA PRO A 18 1.38 -0.14 -5.85
C PRO A 18 1.17 0.99 -4.85
N LYS A 19 0.76 2.17 -5.34
CA LYS A 19 0.46 3.34 -4.51
C LYS A 19 -1.02 3.49 -4.25
N THR A 20 -1.85 3.03 -5.19
CA THR A 20 -3.32 3.05 -5.06
C THR A 20 -3.89 1.64 -4.99
N ILE A 21 -5.08 1.49 -4.40
CA ILE A 21 -5.78 0.20 -4.32
C ILE A 21 -6.00 -0.39 -5.72
N ALA A 22 -6.20 0.45 -6.75
CA ALA A 22 -6.46 0.02 -8.12
C ALA A 22 -5.25 -0.64 -8.80
N GLU A 23 -4.03 -0.20 -8.49
CA GLU A 23 -2.77 -0.67 -9.09
C GLU A 23 -2.39 -2.11 -8.68
N PHE A 24 -3.01 -2.66 -7.64
CA PHE A 24 -2.79 -4.06 -7.26
C PHE A 24 -3.27 -5.01 -8.36
N ILE A 25 -2.41 -5.95 -8.73
CA ILE A 25 -2.74 -7.02 -9.68
C ILE A 25 -3.47 -8.14 -8.94
N GLY A 26 -4.65 -8.54 -9.45
CA GLY A 26 -5.52 -9.51 -8.80
C GLY A 26 -6.17 -8.98 -7.52
N LEU A 27 -6.36 -9.85 -6.51
CA LEU A 27 -6.96 -9.50 -5.22
C LEU A 27 -8.34 -8.81 -5.32
N GLU A 28 -9.19 -9.26 -6.25
CA GLU A 28 -10.47 -8.61 -6.56
C GLU A 28 -11.36 -8.38 -5.33
N ARG A 29 -11.46 -9.39 -4.45
CA ARG A 29 -12.26 -9.27 -3.21
C ARG A 29 -11.65 -8.26 -2.23
N PRO A 30 -10.36 -8.35 -1.83
CA PRO A 30 -9.71 -7.31 -1.03
C PRO A 30 -9.83 -5.90 -1.63
N LYS A 31 -9.52 -5.73 -2.92
CA LYS A 31 -9.61 -4.42 -3.59
C LYS A 31 -11.00 -3.82 -3.48
N ARG A 32 -12.05 -4.61 -3.72
CA ARG A 32 -13.44 -4.15 -3.59
C ARG A 32 -13.79 -3.72 -2.16
N ILE A 33 -13.37 -4.49 -1.15
CA ILE A 33 -13.63 -4.17 0.26
C ILE A 33 -12.92 -2.87 0.65
N MET A 34 -11.63 -2.75 0.31
CA MET A 34 -10.84 -1.56 0.63
C MET A 34 -11.36 -0.32 -0.13
N ALA A 35 -11.70 -0.45 -1.41
CA ALA A 35 -12.24 0.67 -2.20
C ALA A 35 -13.63 1.12 -1.70
N ASN A 36 -14.47 0.18 -1.23
CA ASN A 36 -15.74 0.53 -0.61
C ASN A 36 -15.53 1.24 0.73
N PHE A 37 -14.60 0.76 1.56
CA PHE A 37 -14.28 1.39 2.83
C PHE A 37 -13.67 2.78 2.65
N ALA A 38 -12.81 2.97 1.65
CA ALA A 38 -12.21 4.27 1.37
C ALA A 38 -13.24 5.33 0.95
N ARG A 39 -14.37 4.92 0.35
CA ARG A 39 -15.48 5.82 -0.01
C ARG A 39 -16.32 6.29 1.18
N ASP A 40 -16.40 5.47 2.22
CA ASP A 40 -17.16 5.76 3.44
C ASP A 40 -16.39 5.22 4.66
N PRO A 41 -15.32 5.93 5.08
CA PRO A 41 -14.47 5.49 6.17
C PRO A 41 -15.24 5.49 7.49
N ARG A 42 -15.16 4.38 8.21
CA ARG A 42 -15.81 4.19 9.51
C ARG A 42 -14.87 3.48 10.47
N SER A 43 -15.14 3.53 11.76
CA SER A 43 -14.33 2.79 12.74
C SER A 43 -14.33 1.30 12.42
N ALA A 44 -13.13 0.76 12.14
CA ALA A 44 -12.93 -0.64 11.79
C ALA A 44 -11.48 -1.05 12.10
N ALA A 45 -11.30 -2.32 12.48
CA ALA A 45 -9.99 -2.95 12.56
C ALA A 45 -9.83 -3.93 11.40
N PHE A 46 -8.69 -3.86 10.71
CA PHE A 46 -8.35 -4.77 9.61
C PHE A 46 -7.18 -5.66 9.99
N LEU A 47 -7.33 -6.95 9.73
CA LEU A 47 -6.24 -7.93 9.85
C LEU A 47 -5.92 -8.48 8.45
N PHE A 48 -4.75 -8.10 7.93
CA PHE A 48 -4.26 -8.59 6.64
C PHE A 48 -3.46 -9.89 6.86
N ILE A 49 -3.93 -11.01 6.30
CA ILE A 49 -3.31 -12.33 6.45
C ILE A 49 -2.92 -12.89 5.08
N GLY A 50 -1.75 -13.52 4.98
CA GLY A 50 -1.30 -14.20 3.78
C GLY A 50 0.23 -14.35 3.68
N PRO A 51 0.74 -15.10 2.69
CA PRO A 51 2.17 -15.31 2.47
C PRO A 51 2.99 -14.03 2.32
N SER A 52 4.32 -14.11 2.48
CA SER A 52 5.22 -12.97 2.25
C SER A 52 5.12 -12.46 0.81
N GLY A 53 5.32 -11.15 0.60
CA GLY A 53 5.31 -10.53 -0.73
C GLY A 53 3.94 -10.34 -1.39
N THR A 54 2.82 -10.69 -0.74
CA THR A 54 1.45 -10.58 -1.30
C THR A 54 0.83 -9.18 -1.22
N GLY A 55 1.59 -8.16 -0.79
CA GLY A 55 1.12 -6.77 -0.77
C GLY A 55 0.29 -6.36 0.45
N LYS A 56 0.32 -7.11 1.56
CA LYS A 56 -0.41 -6.77 2.81
C LYS A 56 -0.08 -5.38 3.35
N THR A 57 1.21 -5.13 3.60
CA THR A 57 1.70 -3.83 4.09
C THR A 57 1.41 -2.73 3.08
N THR A 58 1.65 -2.99 1.80
CA THR A 58 1.36 -2.03 0.73
C THR A 58 -0.13 -1.68 0.66
N MET A 59 -1.04 -2.65 0.84
CA MET A 59 -2.48 -2.41 0.80
C MET A 59 -2.92 -1.54 1.97
N ALA A 60 -2.37 -1.77 3.17
CA ALA A 60 -2.63 -0.94 4.33
C ALA A 60 -2.18 0.51 4.10
N LEU A 61 -1.00 0.72 3.51
CA LEU A 61 -0.51 2.06 3.16
C LEU A 61 -1.37 2.72 2.08
N ALA A 62 -1.69 2.01 1.00
CA ALA A 62 -2.56 2.52 -0.06
C ALA A 62 -3.96 2.88 0.46
N LEU A 63 -4.48 2.11 1.42
CA LEU A 63 -5.73 2.46 2.10
C LEU A 63 -5.58 3.70 2.98
N CYS A 64 -4.50 3.79 3.76
CA CYS A 64 -4.19 4.95 4.61
C CYS A 64 -4.19 6.23 3.78
N ASP A 65 -3.46 6.24 2.68
CA ASP A 65 -3.39 7.38 1.76
C ASP A 65 -4.77 7.68 1.16
N ALA A 66 -5.54 6.66 0.77
CA ALA A 66 -6.86 6.82 0.17
C ALA A 66 -7.91 7.44 1.11
N ILE A 67 -7.76 7.28 2.43
CA ILE A 67 -8.64 7.89 3.44
C ILE A 67 -8.06 9.20 4.02
N GLY A 68 -6.94 9.70 3.48
CA GLY A 68 -6.26 10.89 4.00
C GLY A 68 -5.64 10.68 5.38
N GLY A 69 -5.33 9.42 5.74
CA GLY A 69 -4.67 9.07 6.99
C GLY A 69 -3.17 9.37 6.93
N GLY A 70 -2.59 9.74 8.07
CA GLY A 70 -1.15 9.89 8.25
C GLY A 70 -0.58 8.81 9.15
N LEU A 71 0.64 8.35 8.85
CA LEU A 71 1.46 7.66 9.84
C LEU A 71 2.01 8.73 10.79
N ILE A 72 1.55 8.69 12.03
CA ILE A 72 2.08 9.51 13.14
C ILE A 72 3.42 8.94 13.59
#